data_AF-A0A959FTG6-F1
#
_entry.id   AF-A0A959FTG6-F1
#
_cell.length_a   1.000
_cell.length_b   1.000
_cell.length_c   1.000
_cell.angle_alpha   90.00
_cell.angle_beta   90.00
_cell.angle_gamma   90.00
#
_symmetry.space_group_name_H-M   'P 1'
#
loop_
_entity.id
_entity.type
_entity.pdbx_description
1 polymer ?
#
loop_
_entity_poly.entity_id
_entity_poly.type
_entity_poly.pdbx_seq_one_letter_code
_entity_poly.pdbx_strand_id
1 'polypeptide(L)'
;KQDEFDVGWCLYDGLFLEGELLELLTLFEEGVRILIVQDNSYFGAQDRDDTEIEQSARTLPQEIAWRTYMANKDYYDSLHLKINKAPEIRASIKYYAACQDNQVAYENRYNGLFTSILKSNFNGGRVKANYYQFFRSILHKLPPHQSPSFKEIGNPCAWFDQQKPFQIA
;
A
#
# COMPACT_ATOMS: atom_id res chain seq x y z
N LYS A 1 -22.30 -3.41 -15.01
CA LYS A 1 -21.38 -2.79 -14.04
C LYS A 1 -20.21 -3.74 -13.96
N GLN A 2 -19.01 -3.28 -14.31
CA GLN A 2 -17.81 -4.09 -14.15
C GLN A 2 -17.65 -4.29 -12.65
N ASP A 3 -17.68 -5.54 -12.19
CA ASP A 3 -17.46 -5.84 -10.78
C ASP A 3 -16.08 -5.28 -10.44
N GLU A 4 -16.08 -4.21 -9.66
CA GLU A 4 -14.87 -3.62 -9.10
C GLU A 4 -14.34 -4.69 -8.17
N PHE A 5 -13.34 -5.44 -8.63
CA PHE A 5 -12.67 -6.41 -7.79
C PHE A 5 -12.11 -5.66 -6.58
N ASP A 6 -12.49 -6.08 -5.38
CA ASP A 6 -11.90 -5.51 -4.17
C ASP A 6 -10.38 -5.74 -4.21
N VAL A 7 -9.65 -4.64 -4.07
CA VAL A 7 -8.19 -4.68 -4.00
C VAL A 7 -7.73 -5.25 -2.66
N GLY A 8 -6.56 -5.89 -2.63
CA GLY A 8 -6.09 -6.58 -1.42
C GLY A 8 -4.67 -7.11 -1.53
N TRP A 9 -4.19 -7.70 -0.43
CA TRP A 9 -2.89 -8.33 -0.32
C TRP A 9 -2.98 -9.82 -0.57
N CYS A 10 -2.01 -10.35 -1.33
CA CYS A 10 -1.85 -11.80 -1.49
C CYS A 10 -1.02 -12.34 -0.32
N LEU A 11 -1.69 -12.76 0.75
CA LEU A 11 -1.05 -13.47 1.86
C LEU A 11 -0.83 -14.94 1.48
N TYR A 12 -0.08 -15.66 2.31
CA TYR A 12 0.20 -17.08 2.06
C TYR A 12 -1.08 -17.92 2.00
N ASP A 13 -2.04 -17.65 2.90
CA ASP A 13 -3.29 -18.42 3.02
C ASP A 13 -4.43 -17.91 2.13
N GLY A 14 -4.28 -16.75 1.48
CA GLY A 14 -5.35 -16.18 0.65
C GLY A 14 -5.23 -14.69 0.38
N LEU A 15 -6.27 -14.14 -0.24
CA LEU A 15 -6.41 -12.71 -0.48
C LEU A 15 -6.98 -12.04 0.78
N PHE A 16 -6.29 -11.01 1.25
CA PHE A 16 -6.70 -10.15 2.36
C PHE A 16 -7.18 -8.82 1.80
N LEU A 17 -8.48 -8.55 1.87
CA LEU A 17 -9.10 -7.42 1.19
C LEU A 17 -8.82 -6.09 1.92
N GLU A 18 -8.74 -4.99 1.18
CA GLU A 18 -8.51 -3.65 1.75
C GLU A 18 -9.57 -3.28 2.80
N GLY A 19 -10.82 -3.69 2.59
CA GLY A 19 -11.87 -3.46 3.59
C GLY A 19 -11.63 -4.20 4.91
N GLU A 20 -11.01 -5.39 4.90
CA GLU A 20 -10.60 -6.08 6.14
C GLU A 20 -9.51 -5.29 6.86
N LEU A 21 -8.55 -4.72 6.13
CA LEU A 21 -7.53 -3.85 6.71
C LEU A 21 -8.18 -2.64 7.39
N LEU A 22 -9.12 -1.98 6.72
CA LEU A 22 -9.83 -0.83 7.28
C LEU A 22 -10.59 -1.19 8.55
N GLU A 23 -11.26 -2.35 8.59
CA GLU A 23 -11.91 -2.83 9.81
C GLU A 23 -10.91 -3.10 10.94
N LEU A 24 -9.78 -3.75 10.67
CA LEU A 24 -8.76 -4.00 11.69
C LEU A 24 -8.19 -2.69 12.26
N LEU A 25 -8.10 -1.64 11.45
CA LEU A 25 -7.63 -0.33 11.90
C LEU A 25 -8.60 0.34 12.90
N THR A 26 -9.87 -0.05 12.94
CA THR A 26 -10.85 0.44 13.94
C THR A 26 -10.57 -0.04 15.35
N LEU A 27 -9.82 -1.13 15.50
CA LEU A 27 -9.48 -1.72 16.79
C LEU A 27 -8.47 -0.87 17.58
N PHE A 28 -7.80 0.08 16.91
CA PHE A 28 -6.87 0.98 17.56
C PHE A 28 -7.59 2.19 18.18
N GLU A 29 -7.17 2.53 19.40
CA GLU A 29 -7.71 3.66 20.13
C GLU A 29 -7.33 5.01 19.49
N GLU A 30 -8.10 6.04 19.86
CA GLU A 30 -7.75 7.42 19.54
C GLU A 30 -6.36 7.78 20.09
N GLY A 31 -5.59 8.55 19.32
CA GLY A 31 -4.22 8.94 19.67
C GLY A 31 -3.16 7.89 19.31
N VAL A 32 -3.54 6.67 18.90
CA VAL A 32 -2.61 5.72 18.28
C VAL A 32 -2.19 6.23 16.91
N ARG A 33 -0.88 6.18 16.63
CA ARG A 33 -0.28 6.54 15.35
C ARG A 33 0.12 5.26 14.62
N ILE A 34 -0.31 5.12 13.37
CA ILE A 34 0.01 3.94 12.56
C ILE A 34 0.69 4.42 11.28
N LEU A 35 1.82 3.80 10.96
CA LEU A 35 2.49 3.96 9.68
C LEU A 35 2.36 2.65 8.91
N ILE A 36 1.72 2.71 7.74
CA ILE A 36 1.61 1.58 6.81
C ILE A 36 2.52 1.88 5.63
N VAL A 37 3.38 0.92 5.29
CA VAL A 37 4.27 0.98 4.12
C VAL A 37 4.01 -0.24 3.26
N GLN A 38 3.30 -0.06 2.16
CA GLN A 38 2.97 -1.09 1.19
C GLN A 38 3.91 -1.01 -0.01
N ASP A 39 4.72 -2.04 -0.22
CA ASP A 39 5.58 -2.18 -1.41
C ASP A 39 5.11 -3.33 -2.31
N ASN A 40 3.86 -3.21 -2.77
CA ASN A 40 3.24 -4.05 -3.78
C ASN A 40 2.22 -3.22 -4.59
N SER A 41 1.68 -3.81 -5.65
CA SER A 41 0.61 -3.25 -6.46
C SER A 41 -0.67 -4.04 -6.33
N TYR A 42 -1.77 -3.39 -6.65
CA TYR A 42 -3.02 -4.08 -6.88
C TYR A 42 -2.96 -4.92 -8.16
N PHE A 43 -3.78 -5.97 -8.21
CA PHE A 43 -3.89 -6.84 -9.37
C PHE A 43 -4.57 -6.10 -10.53
N GLY A 44 -4.20 -6.44 -11.76
CA GLY A 44 -4.76 -5.82 -12.97
C GLY A 44 -4.21 -4.42 -13.28
N ALA A 45 -3.30 -3.89 -12.47
CA ALA A 45 -2.48 -2.75 -12.86
C ALA A 45 -1.69 -3.10 -14.13
N GLN A 46 -1.78 -2.23 -15.14
CA GLN A 46 -1.07 -2.45 -16.39
C GLN A 46 0.39 -2.08 -16.21
N ASP A 47 1.27 -3.02 -16.55
CA ASP A 47 2.67 -2.71 -16.79
C ASP A 47 2.75 -1.75 -17.98
N ARG A 48 3.33 -0.57 -17.75
CA ARG A 48 3.51 0.48 -18.77
C ARG A 48 4.98 0.71 -19.06
N ASP A 49 5.87 -0.15 -18.55
CA ASP A 49 7.28 -0.04 -18.84
C ASP A 49 7.57 -0.82 -20.14
N ASP A 50 7.71 -0.08 -21.24
CA ASP A 50 8.11 -0.60 -22.55
C ASP A 50 9.61 -0.98 -22.59
N THR A 51 10.28 -1.12 -21.44
CA THR A 51 11.71 -1.44 -21.40
C THR A 51 11.93 -2.94 -21.52
N GLU A 52 12.89 -3.35 -22.36
CA GLU A 52 13.28 -4.76 -22.56
C GLU A 52 13.90 -5.43 -21.30
N ILE A 53 13.91 -4.73 -20.16
CA ILE A 53 14.41 -5.27 -18.90
C ILE A 53 13.24 -5.98 -18.24
N GLU A 54 13.32 -7.32 -18.12
CA GLU A 54 12.41 -8.11 -17.26
C GLU A 54 12.55 -7.64 -15.80
N GLN A 55 11.84 -6.58 -15.42
CA GLN A 55 11.63 -6.22 -14.03
C GLN A 55 10.42 -7.00 -13.52
N SER A 56 10.62 -7.82 -12.51
CA SER A 56 9.50 -8.52 -11.87
C SER A 56 8.59 -7.49 -11.19
N ALA A 57 7.31 -7.49 -11.54
CA ALA A 57 6.30 -6.65 -10.91
C ALA A 57 5.64 -7.38 -9.73
N ARG A 58 5.40 -6.67 -8.63
CA ARG A 58 4.73 -7.17 -7.42
C ARG A 58 3.21 -7.07 -7.54
N THR A 59 2.67 -7.74 -8.54
CA THR A 59 1.23 -7.77 -8.82
C THR A 59 0.76 -9.21 -8.99
N LEU A 60 -0.48 -9.50 -8.58
CA LEU A 60 -1.12 -10.76 -8.88
C LEU A 60 -1.74 -10.66 -10.29
N PRO A 61 -1.43 -11.58 -11.22
CA PRO A 61 -2.08 -11.59 -12.53
C PRO A 61 -3.59 -11.72 -12.40
N GLN A 62 -4.35 -10.93 -13.17
CA GLN A 62 -5.81 -10.88 -13.07
C GLN A 62 -6.48 -12.25 -13.28
N GLU A 63 -5.94 -13.07 -14.18
CA GLU A 63 -6.44 -14.43 -14.44
C GLU A 63 -6.28 -15.34 -13.21
N ILE A 64 -5.16 -15.22 -12.48
CA ILE A 64 -4.92 -15.96 -11.25
C ILE A 64 -5.82 -15.44 -10.14
N ALA A 65 -6.00 -14.12 -10.02
CA ALA A 65 -6.94 -13.50 -9.08
C ALA A 65 -8.37 -14.04 -9.28
N TRP A 66 -8.83 -14.08 -10.53
CA TRP A 66 -10.15 -14.63 -10.88
C TRP A 66 -10.27 -16.11 -10.53
N ARG A 67 -9.26 -16.93 -10.87
CA ARG A 67 -9.25 -18.36 -10.52
C ARG A 67 -9.30 -18.59 -9.02
N THR A 68 -8.52 -17.84 -8.25
CA THR A 68 -8.50 -17.91 -6.79
C THR A 68 -9.85 -17.53 -6.19
N TYR A 69 -10.49 -16.47 -6.70
CA TYR A 69 -11.84 -16.07 -6.28
C TYR A 69 -12.86 -17.16 -6.60
N MET A 70 -12.90 -17.66 -7.83
CA MET A 70 -13.84 -18.71 -8.26
C MET A 70 -13.70 -19.99 -7.43
N ALA A 71 -12.47 -20.39 -7.11
CA ALA A 71 -12.20 -21.59 -6.31
C ALA A 71 -12.65 -21.46 -4.85
N ASN A 72 -12.82 -20.23 -4.34
CA ASN A 72 -13.17 -19.93 -2.95
C ASN A 72 -14.39 -18.99 -2.86
N LYS A 73 -15.30 -19.09 -3.84
CA LYS A 73 -16.35 -18.09 -4.06
C LYS A 73 -17.22 -17.85 -2.83
N ASP A 74 -17.71 -18.91 -2.21
CA ASP A 74 -18.62 -18.81 -1.05
C ASP A 74 -17.96 -18.08 0.13
N TYR A 75 -16.65 -18.29 0.32
CA TYR A 75 -15.87 -17.61 1.35
C TYR A 75 -15.78 -16.11 1.07
N TYR A 76 -15.30 -15.73 -0.13
CA TYR A 76 -15.11 -14.33 -0.48
C TYR A 76 -16.43 -13.56 -0.60
N ASP A 77 -17.49 -14.19 -1.12
CA ASP A 77 -18.83 -13.58 -1.16
C ASP A 77 -19.34 -13.31 0.26
N SER A 78 -19.22 -14.29 1.16
CA SER A 78 -19.63 -14.14 2.55
C SER A 78 -18.81 -13.07 3.29
N LEU A 79 -17.52 -12.97 2.96
CA LEU A 79 -16.61 -11.99 3.53
C LEU A 79 -16.94 -10.56 3.05
N HIS A 80 -17.14 -10.39 1.74
CA HIS A 80 -17.51 -9.12 1.11
C HIS A 80 -18.79 -8.51 1.69
N LEU A 81 -19.76 -9.36 2.05
CA LEU A 81 -21.02 -8.92 2.68
C LEU A 81 -20.85 -8.48 4.14
N LYS A 82 -19.82 -8.96 4.83
CA LYS A 82 -19.57 -8.65 6.25
C LYS A 82 -18.71 -7.41 6.43
N ILE A 83 -17.80 -7.16 5.48
CA ILE A 83 -16.85 -6.05 5.55
C ILE A 83 -17.58 -4.71 5.46
N ASN A 84 -17.38 -3.87 6.48
CA ASN A 84 -17.63 -2.44 6.41
C ASN A 84 -16.51 -1.76 5.62
N LYS A 85 -16.82 -1.32 4.39
CA LYS A 85 -15.85 -0.69 3.48
C LYS A 85 -15.50 0.76 3.85
N ALA A 86 -16.24 1.39 4.75
CA ALA A 86 -16.01 2.76 5.18
C ALA A 86 -16.20 2.90 6.70
N PRO A 87 -15.39 2.18 7.50
CA PRO A 87 -15.53 2.23 8.94
C PRO A 87 -14.96 3.54 9.49
N GLU A 88 -15.47 3.96 10.65
CA GLU A 88 -14.89 5.09 11.39
C GLU A 88 -13.61 4.63 12.10
N ILE A 89 -12.47 5.20 11.71
CA ILE A 89 -11.17 4.87 12.26
C ILE A 89 -10.68 6.01 13.15
N ARG A 90 -10.56 5.76 14.45
CA ARG A 90 -10.18 6.78 15.46
C ARG A 90 -8.68 7.03 15.55
N ALA A 91 -7.85 6.08 15.13
CA ALA A 91 -6.41 6.23 15.07
C ALA A 91 -5.98 7.20 13.94
N SER A 92 -4.73 7.65 13.97
CA SER A 92 -4.13 8.49 12.93
C SER A 92 -3.18 7.66 12.07
N ILE A 93 -3.51 7.47 10.80
CA ILE A 93 -2.76 6.60 9.90
C ILE A 93 -2.07 7.40 8.80
N LYS A 94 -0.80 7.09 8.57
CA LYS A 94 -0.04 7.48 7.37
C LYS A 94 0.20 6.25 6.52
N TYR A 95 -0.31 6.26 5.30
CA TYR A 95 -0.23 5.13 4.39
C TYR A 95 0.64 5.50 3.19
N TYR A 96 1.79 4.86 3.04
CA TYR A 96 2.58 4.91 1.81
C TYR A 96 2.34 3.66 0.97
N ALA A 97 1.94 3.84 -0.29
CA ALA A 97 1.93 2.77 -1.27
C ALA A 97 2.97 3.02 -2.36
N ALA A 98 3.57 1.96 -2.90
CA ALA A 98 4.68 2.03 -3.84
C ALA A 98 4.34 2.59 -5.22
N CYS A 99 3.07 2.58 -5.61
CA CYS A 99 2.60 3.05 -6.92
C CYS A 99 1.19 3.67 -6.82
N GLN A 100 0.74 4.32 -7.90
CA GLN A 100 -0.67 4.68 -8.08
C GLN A 100 -1.48 3.44 -8.50
N ASP A 101 -2.81 3.53 -8.40
CA ASP A 101 -3.73 2.42 -8.75
C ASP A 101 -3.60 1.98 -10.23
N ASN A 102 -3.15 2.87 -11.11
CA ASN A 102 -2.94 2.61 -12.54
C ASN A 102 -1.48 2.28 -12.92
N GLN A 103 -0.65 1.97 -11.93
CA GLN A 103 0.79 1.67 -12.09
C GLN A 103 1.15 0.39 -11.35
N VAL A 104 2.31 -0.17 -11.68
CA VAL A 104 2.87 -1.34 -10.99
C VAL A 104 4.10 -0.96 -10.16
N ALA A 105 4.41 -1.82 -9.18
CA ALA A 105 5.51 -1.71 -8.25
C ALA A 105 6.53 -2.78 -8.60
N TYR A 106 7.69 -2.34 -9.06
CA TYR A 106 8.73 -3.23 -9.56
C TYR A 106 9.68 -3.69 -8.46
N GLU A 107 10.31 -4.82 -8.72
CA GLU A 107 11.45 -5.33 -7.97
C GLU A 107 12.77 -4.85 -8.57
N ASN A 108 13.75 -4.66 -7.70
CA ASN A 108 15.14 -4.75 -8.11
C ASN A 108 15.77 -6.02 -7.55
N ARG A 109 17.06 -6.23 -7.82
CA ARG A 109 17.80 -7.43 -7.43
C ARG A 109 17.68 -7.83 -5.94
N TYR A 110 17.41 -6.89 -5.03
CA TYR A 110 17.46 -7.14 -3.59
C TYR A 110 16.23 -6.68 -2.79
N ASN A 111 15.48 -5.66 -3.24
CA ASN A 111 14.23 -5.22 -2.63
C ASN A 111 13.27 -4.71 -3.72
N GLY A 112 12.04 -4.36 -3.33
CA GLY A 112 11.20 -3.53 -4.18
C GLY A 112 11.87 -2.20 -4.50
N LEU A 113 11.58 -1.66 -5.68
CA LEU A 113 12.15 -0.40 -6.15
C LEU A 113 11.81 0.73 -5.17
N PHE A 114 10.55 0.82 -4.75
CA PHE A 114 10.10 1.78 -3.74
C PHE A 114 10.84 1.61 -2.40
N THR A 115 10.92 0.38 -1.85
CA THR A 115 11.68 0.14 -0.62
C THR A 115 13.16 0.54 -0.74
N SER A 116 13.77 0.31 -1.90
CA SER A 116 15.18 0.64 -2.11
C SER A 116 15.43 2.14 -2.08
N ILE A 117 14.55 2.93 -2.69
CA ILE A 117 14.60 4.39 -2.63
C ILE A 117 14.26 4.88 -1.22
N LEU A 118 13.25 4.30 -0.56
CA LEU A 118 12.88 4.62 0.82
C LEU A 118 14.07 4.44 1.77
N LYS A 119 14.74 3.28 1.73
CA LYS A 119 15.92 2.97 2.56
C LYS A 119 17.07 3.94 2.30
N SER A 120 17.36 4.24 1.02
CA SER A 120 18.38 5.20 0.63
C SER A 120 18.09 6.60 1.19
N ASN A 121 16.84 7.05 1.10
CA ASN A 121 16.43 8.36 1.61
C ASN A 121 16.39 8.42 3.13
N PHE A 122 16.06 7.30 3.79
CA PHE A 122 16.08 7.21 5.24
C PHE A 122 17.50 7.36 5.79
N ASN A 123 18.50 6.87 5.05
CA ASN A 123 19.93 7.04 5.33
C ASN A 123 20.32 6.67 6.78
N GLY A 124 19.82 5.53 7.26
CA GLY A 124 20.05 5.05 8.62
C GLY A 124 19.55 6.02 9.70
N GLY A 125 18.44 6.71 9.45
CA GLY A 125 17.83 7.66 10.40
C GLY A 125 18.38 9.08 10.34
N ARG A 126 19.30 9.38 9.41
CA ARG A 126 19.87 10.74 9.25
C ARG A 126 18.94 11.72 8.53
N VAL A 127 17.78 11.26 8.07
CA VAL A 127 16.76 12.11 7.44
C VAL A 127 16.35 13.27 8.36
N LYS A 128 16.35 14.48 7.81
CA LYS A 128 15.92 15.72 8.50
C LYS A 128 14.67 16.27 7.82
N ALA A 129 13.64 15.44 7.76
CA ALA A 129 12.37 15.73 7.09
C ALA A 129 11.24 15.19 7.95
N ASN A 130 10.04 15.76 7.80
CA ASN A 130 8.82 15.14 8.32
C ASN A 130 8.29 14.07 7.33
N TYR A 131 7.21 13.38 7.67
CA TYR A 131 6.63 12.34 6.81
C TYR A 131 6.31 12.85 5.39
N TYR A 132 5.60 13.97 5.24
CA TYR A 132 5.24 14.45 3.90
C TYR A 132 6.48 14.81 3.07
N GLN A 133 7.45 15.51 3.66
CA GLN A 133 8.71 15.84 2.99
C GLN A 133 9.53 14.60 2.63
N PHE A 134 9.54 13.59 3.50
CA PHE A 134 10.19 12.31 3.24
C PHE A 134 9.53 11.57 2.07
N PHE A 135 8.21 11.47 2.05
CA PHE A 135 7.45 10.92 0.92
C PHE A 135 7.78 11.65 -0.39
N ARG A 136 7.75 13.00 -0.37
CA ARG A 136 8.11 13.80 -1.55
C ARG A 136 9.53 13.47 -2.02
N SER A 137 10.50 13.31 -1.12
CA SER A 137 11.86 12.95 -1.51
C SER A 137 11.95 11.58 -2.21
N ILE A 138 11.07 10.63 -1.85
CA ILE A 138 11.00 9.31 -2.49
C ILE A 138 10.34 9.43 -3.87
N LEU A 139 9.20 10.14 -3.95
CA LEU A 139 8.49 10.43 -5.19
C LEU A 139 9.41 10.99 -6.29
N HIS A 140 10.27 11.97 -5.98
CA HIS A 140 11.16 12.59 -6.97
C HIS A 140 12.32 11.68 -7.43
N LYS A 141 12.55 10.54 -6.78
CA LYS A 141 13.62 9.59 -7.12
C LYS A 141 13.11 8.32 -7.80
N LEU A 142 11.81 8.11 -7.80
CA LEU A 142 11.19 7.01 -8.52
C LEU A 142 10.94 7.39 -9.98
N PRO A 143 10.99 6.41 -10.90
CA PRO A 143 10.69 6.64 -12.30
C PRO A 143 9.21 7.00 -12.51
N PRO A 144 8.86 7.73 -13.59
CA PRO A 144 7.51 8.20 -13.84
C PRO A 144 6.47 7.07 -14.03
N HIS A 145 6.90 5.86 -14.37
CA HIS A 145 6.04 4.68 -14.47
C HIS A 145 5.68 4.06 -13.11
N GLN A 146 6.36 4.44 -12.03
CA GLN A 146 6.08 4.00 -10.65
C GLN A 146 6.10 5.19 -9.69
N SER A 147 4.95 5.81 -9.47
CA SER A 147 4.79 6.97 -8.60
C SER A 147 4.10 6.58 -7.28
N PRO A 148 4.76 6.70 -6.12
CA PRO A 148 4.18 6.28 -4.85
C PRO A 148 3.01 7.18 -4.48
N SER A 149 2.08 6.65 -3.67
CA SER A 149 0.96 7.42 -3.11
C SER A 149 1.14 7.60 -1.60
N PHE A 150 0.57 8.69 -1.09
CA PHE A 150 0.49 8.98 0.33
C PHE A 150 -0.95 9.32 0.69
N LYS A 151 -1.55 8.51 1.57
CA LYS A 151 -2.90 8.74 2.10
C LYS A 151 -2.81 8.94 3.62
N GLU A 152 -3.70 9.79 4.12
CA GLU A 152 -3.94 9.97 5.55
C GLU A 152 -5.35 9.48 5.85
N ILE A 153 -5.47 8.59 6.84
CA ILE A 153 -6.72 7.89 7.14
C ILE A 153 -7.00 8.06 8.64
N GLY A 154 -8.29 8.16 9.00
CA GLY A 154 -8.75 8.33 10.37
C GLY A 154 -8.58 9.77 10.87
N ASN A 155 -8.33 9.93 12.17
CA ASN A 155 -8.25 11.24 12.80
C ASN A 155 -6.95 11.96 12.45
N PRO A 156 -6.98 13.25 12.05
CA PRO A 156 -5.77 14.04 11.85
C PRO A 156 -4.94 14.20 13.13
N CYS A 157 -3.61 14.21 13.01
CA CYS A 157 -2.71 14.40 14.15
C CYS A 157 -1.52 15.29 13.78
N ALA A 158 -1.67 16.60 14.02
CA ALA A 158 -0.66 17.60 13.66
C ALA A 158 0.74 17.30 14.24
N TRP A 159 0.79 16.69 15.43
CA TRP A 159 2.07 16.28 16.01
C TRP A 159 2.71 15.13 15.23
N PHE A 160 1.95 14.11 14.83
CA PHE A 160 2.43 13.01 13.98
C PHE A 160 2.90 13.52 12.62
N ASP A 161 2.24 14.53 12.05
CA ASP A 161 2.60 15.14 10.77
C ASP A 161 3.99 15.77 10.79
N GLN A 162 4.40 16.33 11.94
CA GLN A 162 5.68 17.02 12.11
C GLN A 162 6.81 16.07 12.54
N GLN A 163 6.51 14.82 12.85
CA GLN A 163 7.53 13.85 13.25
C GLN A 163 8.44 13.42 12.11
N LYS A 164 9.65 13.03 12.48
CA LYS A 164 10.56 12.36 11.55
C LYS A 164 10.01 10.97 11.19
N PRO A 165 10.27 10.48 9.97
CA PRO A 165 9.96 9.10 9.59
C PRO A 165 10.46 8.11 10.63
N PHE A 166 9.60 7.17 11.02
CA PHE A 166 9.89 6.11 11.98
C PHE A 166 10.26 6.58 13.40
N GLN A 167 9.95 7.84 13.75
CA GLN A 167 10.16 8.32 15.12
C GLN A 167 9.18 7.65 16.09
N ILE A 168 9.74 6.87 17.02
CA ILE A 168 9.07 6.43 18.24
C ILE A 168 9.46 7.44 19.32
N ALA A 169 8.49 7.93 20.10
CA ALA A 169 8.72 8.91 21.14
C ALA A 169 9.53 8.30 22.29
#